data_AF-A0A923ZE74-F1
#
_entry.id   AF-A0A923ZE74-F1
#
_cell.length_a   1.000
_cell.length_b   1.000
_cell.length_c   1.000
_cell.angle_alpha   90.00
_cell.angle_beta   90.00
_cell.angle_gamma   90.00
#
_symmetry.space_group_name_H-M   'P 1'
#
loop_
_entity.id
_entity.type
_entity.pdbx_description
1 polymer ?
#
loop_
_entity_poly.entity_id
_entity_poly.type
_entity_poly.pdbx_seq_one_letter_code
_entity_poly.pdbx_strand_id
1 'polypeptide(L)' 'MMLPLFHHADYVAALPAGHSFPMSKYALVLDALAHAGQAVALHAPAPMPVPWVESVH' A
#
# COMPACT_ATOMS: atom_id res chain seq x y z
N MET A 1 3.86 -2.56 21.22
CA MET A 1 3.51 -1.32 20.49
C MET A 1 3.03 -1.73 19.10
N MET A 2 1.99 -1.10 18.56
CA MET A 2 1.48 -1.42 17.22
C MET A 2 2.35 -0.79 16.14
N LEU A 3 2.62 -1.51 15.05
CA LEU A 3 3.36 -1.00 13.90
C LEU A 3 2.46 -0.05 13.09
N PRO A 4 2.79 1.24 12.94
CA PRO A 4 2.05 2.12 12.03
C PRO A 4 2.28 1.65 10.59
N LEU A 5 1.20 1.40 9.85
CA LEU A 5 1.24 0.94 8.48
C LEU A 5 0.30 1.78 7.61
N PHE A 6 0.80 2.32 6.51
CA PHE A 6 0.02 3.12 5.57
C PHE A 6 -0.36 2.30 4.35
N HIS A 7 -1.66 2.13 4.12
CA HIS A 7 -2.18 1.34 3.00
C HIS A 7 -3.50 1.93 2.51
N HIS A 8 -3.68 2.00 1.18
CA HIS A 8 -4.95 2.36 0.55
C HIS A 8 -5.43 1.20 -0.33
N ALA A 9 -6.74 0.97 -0.41
CA ALA A 9 -7.30 -0.13 -1.21
C ALA A 9 -6.89 -0.05 -2.69
N ASP A 10 -6.78 1.17 -3.22
CA ASP A 10 -6.34 1.41 -4.61
C ASP A 10 -4.89 0.99 -4.91
N TYR A 11 -4.09 0.66 -3.89
CA TYR A 11 -2.77 0.06 -4.10
C TYR A 11 -2.87 -1.39 -4.61
N VAL A 12 -4.03 -2.02 -4.46
CA VAL A 12 -4.34 -3.35 -4.99
C VAL A 12 -5.19 -3.18 -6.25
N ALA A 13 -4.55 -2.76 -7.34
CA ALA A 13 -5.22 -2.61 -8.63
C ALA A 13 -5.14 -3.91 -9.45
N ALA A 14 -6.26 -4.28 -10.09
CA ALA A 14 -6.25 -5.30 -11.11
C ALA A 14 -5.37 -4.82 -12.29
N LEU A 15 -4.41 -5.64 -12.66
CA LEU A 15 -3.50 -5.32 -13.76
C LEU A 15 -4.02 -5.88 -15.09
N PRO A 16 -3.73 -5.21 -16.21
CA PRO A 16 -3.99 -5.76 -17.53
C PRO A 16 -3.31 -7.13 -17.71
N ALA A 17 -3.90 -7.97 -18.56
CA ALA A 17 -3.29 -9.25 -18.93
C ALA A 17 -1.88 -9.03 -19.50
N GLY A 18 -0.91 -9.84 -19.05
CA GLY A 18 0.49 -9.76 -19.47
C GLY A 18 1.35 -8.74 -18.71
N HIS A 19 0.80 -8.05 -17.70
CA HIS A 19 1.60 -7.16 -16.85
C HIS A 19 2.55 -7.96 -15.94
N SER A 20 3.84 -7.61 -15.94
CA SER A 20 4.87 -8.34 -15.20
C SER A 20 5.07 -7.87 -13.75
N PHE A 21 4.59 -6.66 -13.41
CA PHE A 21 4.74 -6.13 -12.06
C PHE A 21 3.68 -6.73 -11.13
N PRO A 22 4.04 -7.35 -10.00
CA PRO A 22 3.06 -7.96 -9.10
C PRO A 22 2.46 -6.92 -8.15
N MET A 23 1.48 -6.13 -8.61
CA MET A 23 0.76 -5.16 -7.74
C MET A 23 0.08 -5.82 -6.54
N SER A 24 -0.32 -7.10 -6.69
CA SER A 24 -0.92 -7.88 -5.59
C SER A 24 0.02 -8.07 -4.39
N LYS A 25 1.33 -7.84 -4.53
CA LYS A 25 2.30 -7.98 -3.44
C LYS A 25 1.97 -7.11 -2.22
N TYR A 26 1.32 -5.96 -2.43
CA TYR A 26 0.94 -5.08 -1.33
C TYR A 26 -0.16 -5.67 -0.45
N ALA A 27 -1.09 -6.43 -1.04
CA ALA A 27 -2.06 -7.23 -0.26
C ALA A 27 -1.36 -8.35 0.53
N LEU A 28 -0.38 -9.02 -0.09
CA LEU A 28 0.35 -10.13 0.54
C LEU A 28 1.12 -9.71 1.80
N VAL A 29 1.56 -8.45 1.89
CA VAL A 29 2.23 -7.93 3.10
C VAL A 29 1.28 -7.89 4.29
N LEU A 30 0.02 -7.48 4.09
CA LEU A 30 -0.99 -7.45 5.15
C LEU A 30 -1.27 -8.88 5.65
N ASP A 31 -1.44 -9.83 4.74
CA ASP A 31 -1.67 -11.24 5.06
C ASP A 31 -0.48 -11.86 5.81
N ALA A 32 0.75 -11.53 5.40
CA ALA A 32 1.96 -12.01 6.05
C ALA A 32 2.13 -11.44 7.46
N LEU A 33 1.84 -10.15 7.67
CA LEU A 33 1.87 -9.53 9.00
C LEU A 33 0.82 -10.15 9.93
N ALA A 34 -0.39 -10.41 9.42
CA ALA A 34 -1.43 -11.10 10.18
C ALA A 34 -1.01 -12.52 10.56
N HIS A 35 -0.44 -13.30 9.64
CA HIS A 35 0.09 -14.64 9.91
C HIS A 35 1.23 -14.63 10.94
N ALA A 36 2.08 -13.60 10.93
CA ALA A 36 3.15 -13.43 11.89
C ALA A 36 2.66 -12.97 13.29
N GLY A 37 1.36 -12.71 13.47
CA GLY A 37 0.80 -12.19 14.71
C GLY A 37 1.21 -10.74 15.00
N GLN A 38 1.65 -9.99 13.98
CA GLN A 38 2.12 -8.62 14.17
C GLN A 38 0.94 -7.66 14.30
N ALA A 39 0.88 -6.95 15.43
CA ALA A 39 -0.13 -5.92 15.64
C ALA A 39 0.19 -4.68 14.80
N VAL A 40 -0.77 -4.25 13.97
CA VAL A 40 -0.64 -3.10 13.06
C VAL A 40 -1.68 -2.02 13.37
N ALA A 41 -1.25 -0.77 13.35
CA ALA A 41 -2.12 0.42 13.31
C ALA A 41 -2.21 0.88 11.86
N LEU A 42 -3.34 0.57 11.21
CA LEU A 42 -3.53 0.85 9.79
C LEU A 42 -4.01 2.29 9.56
N HIS A 43 -3.37 2.98 8.62
CA HIS A 43 -3.69 4.35 8.23
C HIS A 43 -3.93 4.42 6.71
N ALA A 44 -5.04 5.03 6.30
CA ALA A 44 -5.30 5.30 4.89
C ALA A 44 -4.74 6.70 4.53
N PRO A 45 -3.71 6.81 3.68
CA PRO A 45 -3.18 8.11 3.29
C PRO A 45 -4.13 8.83 2.33
N ALA A 46 -4.17 10.16 2.44
CA ALA A 46 -4.77 11.01 1.40
C ALA A 46 -3.81 11.15 0.19
N PRO A 47 -4.33 11.43 -1.02
CA PRO A 47 -3.49 11.76 -2.16
C PRO A 47 -2.53 12.93 -1.87
N MET A 48 -1.33 12.88 -2.46
CA MET A 48 -0.35 13.96 -2.32
C MET A 48 -0.89 15.26 -2.96
N PRO A 49 -0.74 16.42 -2.29
CA PRO A 49 -1.11 17.70 -2.89
C PRO A 49 -0.34 17.98 -4.20
N VAL A 50 -1.03 18.49 -5.21
CA VAL A 50 -0.44 18.81 -6.53
C VAL A 50 0.81 19.70 -6.43
N PRO A 51 0.84 20.80 -5.64
CA PRO A 51 2.03 21.64 -5.56
C PRO A 51 3.28 20.93 -5.06
N TRP A 52 3.12 19.84 -4.29
CA TRP A 52 4.25 19.04 -3.83
C TRP A 52 4.77 18.14 -4.95
N VAL A 53 3.87 17.54 -5.73
CA VAL A 53 4.24 16.75 -6.91
C VAL A 53 5.03 17.61 -7.89
N GLU A 54 4.56 18.84 -8.17
CA GLU A 54 5.21 19.81 -9.06
C GLU A 54 6.59 20.28 -8.57
N SER A 55 6.86 20.19 -7.25
CA SER A 55 8.16 20.61 -6.70
C SER A 55 9.30 19.62 -6.95
N VAL A 56 8.98 18.38 -7.35
CA VAL A 56 9.96 17.29 -7.51
C VAL A 56 10.01 16.67 -8.91
N HIS A 57 9.10 17.07 -9.82
CA HIS A 57 9.07 16.65 -11.23
C HIS A 57 9.51 17.80 -12.13
#